data_AF-A0A7S1VDV1-F1
#
_entry.id   AF-A0A7S1VDV1-F1
#
_cell.length_a   1.000
_cell.length_b   1.000
_cell.length_c   1.000
_cell.angle_alpha   90.00
_cell.angle_beta   90.00
_cell.angle_gamma   90.00
#
_symmetry.space_group_name_H-M   'P 1'
#
loop_
_entity.id
_entity.type
_entity.pdbx_description
1 polymer ?
#
loop_
_entity_poly.entity_id
_entity_poly.type
_entity_poly.pdbx_seq_one_letter_code
_entity_poly.pdbx_strand_id
1 'polypeptide(L)'
;VTIDDPFNVHKTLGVLCLTSYCFRWTHFGRDDDMAFGTHPSWTPPTLLLHLLLSLSAFQFKIPIKRIVSGSRIWPEYRFHSLIFLSRALAVVLLLWYEQVNSLPPNYVWNLLIVLLANAAGDLASWSVGKYHSKSIRDLEVPPAIKFFFSLMQFKATTLTLYGIRRYGTFFHLALTIQVTAFIMTLVRKHLLSHQGSVVAYSLLLVWNIVPGIYDYTQCGWKTFLTAESLCQLAVMLRLRPAIKNPVLSTMLPTNKYVIWCVIFTIMMWVRPSDKDELPIGWTTSHLVLSTVAVHVAFVIFGRHKIMHGYGEGTSGHHE
;
A
#
# COMPACT_ATOMS: atom_id res chain seq x y z
N VAL A 1 -8.12 -16.04 28.21
CA VAL A 1 -9.32 -15.55 27.51
C VAL A 1 -9.37 -14.03 27.68
N THR A 2 -9.49 -13.26 26.60
CA THR A 2 -9.70 -11.80 26.72
C THR A 2 -11.20 -11.53 26.84
N ILE A 3 -11.60 -10.54 27.65
CA ILE A 3 -13.01 -10.15 27.83
C ILE A 3 -13.70 -9.90 26.48
N ASP A 4 -12.99 -9.29 25.54
CA ASP A 4 -13.50 -8.96 24.20
C ASP A 4 -13.38 -10.10 23.16
N ASP A 5 -12.84 -11.28 23.51
CA ASP A 5 -12.76 -12.47 22.63
C ASP A 5 -12.95 -13.76 23.45
N PRO A 6 -14.15 -13.99 24.02
CA PRO A 6 -14.39 -15.07 24.97
C PRO A 6 -14.15 -16.46 24.35
N PHE A 7 -14.47 -16.61 23.06
CA PHE A 7 -14.33 -17.84 22.30
C PHE A 7 -12.99 -17.96 21.56
N ASN A 8 -12.06 -17.01 21.74
CA ASN A 8 -10.77 -16.95 21.05
C ASN A 8 -10.89 -17.03 19.51
N VAL A 9 -11.97 -16.50 18.93
CA VAL A 9 -12.24 -16.59 17.48
C VAL A 9 -11.19 -15.81 16.72
N HIS A 10 -10.93 -14.56 17.11
CA HIS A 10 -9.95 -13.72 16.44
C HIS A 10 -8.53 -14.29 16.59
N LYS A 11 -8.20 -14.80 17.78
CA LYS A 11 -6.90 -15.47 18.01
C LYS A 11 -6.75 -16.70 17.10
N THR A 12 -7.78 -17.52 16.97
CA THR A 12 -7.77 -18.72 16.12
C THR A 12 -7.62 -18.36 14.64
N LEU A 13 -8.40 -17.37 14.15
CA LEU A 13 -8.26 -16.83 12.80
C LEU A 13 -6.85 -16.28 12.55
N GLY A 14 -6.23 -15.65 13.55
CA GLY A 14 -4.87 -15.14 13.48
C GLY A 14 -3.84 -16.24 13.28
N VAL A 15 -3.94 -17.33 14.06
CA VAL A 15 -3.07 -18.51 13.91
C VAL A 15 -3.27 -19.15 12.53
N LEU A 16 -4.52 -19.34 12.09
CA LEU A 16 -4.83 -19.91 10.78
C LEU A 16 -4.28 -19.05 9.62
N CYS A 17 -4.41 -17.72 9.69
CA CYS A 17 -3.83 -16.81 8.70
C CYS A 17 -2.30 -16.87 8.70
N LEU A 18 -1.66 -16.99 9.87
CA LEU A 18 -0.21 -17.14 9.96
C LEU A 18 0.25 -18.46 9.34
N THR A 19 -0.43 -19.57 9.64
CA THR A 19 -0.16 -20.87 9.01
C THR A 19 -0.36 -20.80 7.50
N SER A 20 -1.43 -20.15 7.04
CA SER A 20 -1.67 -19.87 5.61
C SER A 20 -0.49 -19.11 5.00
N TYR A 21 -0.02 -18.02 5.61
CA TYR A 21 1.15 -17.29 5.11
C TYR A 21 2.42 -18.15 5.07
N CYS A 22 2.71 -18.91 6.13
CA CYS A 22 3.88 -19.79 6.17
C CYS A 22 3.84 -20.84 5.05
N PHE A 23 2.72 -21.54 4.90
CA PHE A 23 2.52 -22.49 3.81
C PHE A 23 2.72 -21.83 2.44
N ARG A 24 2.01 -20.72 2.19
CA ARG A 24 2.09 -19.99 0.91
C ARG A 24 3.50 -19.49 0.60
N TRP A 25 4.28 -19.11 1.62
CA TRP A 25 5.69 -18.70 1.48
C TRP A 25 6.61 -19.85 1.08
N THR A 26 6.39 -21.07 1.57
CA THR A 26 7.17 -22.25 1.14
C THR A 26 6.99 -22.58 -0.34
N HIS A 27 5.90 -22.08 -0.95
CA HIS A 27 5.59 -22.20 -2.37
C HIS A 27 5.84 -20.90 -3.15
N PHE A 28 6.64 -19.98 -2.62
CA PHE A 28 7.02 -18.78 -3.37
C PHE A 28 7.99 -19.15 -4.50
N GLY A 29 7.61 -18.88 -5.74
CA GLY A 29 8.41 -19.23 -6.90
C GLY A 29 7.68 -18.97 -8.22
N ARG A 30 8.37 -19.28 -9.33
CA ARG A 30 7.87 -19.01 -10.68
C ARG A 30 6.63 -19.85 -10.99
N ASP A 31 6.68 -21.14 -10.73
CA ASP A 31 5.65 -22.08 -11.19
C ASP A 31 4.48 -22.19 -10.21
N ASP A 32 4.76 -22.18 -8.90
CA ASP A 32 3.73 -22.33 -7.87
C ASP A 32 2.96 -21.04 -7.57
N ASP A 33 3.62 -19.88 -7.68
CA ASP A 33 3.11 -18.55 -7.33
C ASP A 33 2.37 -18.53 -5.98
N MET A 34 3.09 -18.92 -4.92
CA MET A 34 2.56 -19.13 -3.57
C MET A 34 1.44 -20.18 -3.53
N ALA A 35 1.54 -21.24 -4.32
CA ALA A 35 0.55 -22.31 -4.47
C ALA A 35 -0.84 -21.84 -4.97
N PHE A 36 -1.00 -20.58 -5.39
CA PHE A 36 -2.27 -20.12 -5.96
C PHE A 36 -2.42 -20.61 -7.40
N GLY A 37 -1.30 -20.80 -8.11
CA GLY A 37 -1.28 -21.37 -9.45
C GLY A 37 -1.63 -22.87 -9.46
N THR A 38 -1.05 -23.63 -8.53
CA THR A 38 -1.18 -25.10 -8.45
C THR A 38 -2.41 -25.59 -7.70
N HIS A 39 -2.92 -24.79 -6.74
CA HIS A 39 -4.09 -25.13 -5.94
C HIS A 39 -5.18 -24.05 -6.00
N PRO A 40 -5.74 -23.74 -7.19
CA PRO A 40 -6.67 -22.62 -7.37
C PRO A 40 -7.99 -22.79 -6.62
N SER A 41 -8.42 -24.01 -6.33
CA SER A 41 -9.64 -24.27 -5.53
C SER A 41 -9.53 -23.74 -4.09
N TRP A 42 -8.30 -23.61 -3.56
CA TRP A 42 -8.06 -23.09 -2.22
C TRP A 42 -7.97 -21.56 -2.17
N THR A 43 -7.99 -20.87 -3.30
CA THR A 43 -7.86 -19.40 -3.33
C THR A 43 -9.03 -18.72 -2.61
N PRO A 44 -10.32 -18.93 -2.96
CA PRO A 44 -11.41 -18.22 -2.28
C PRO A 44 -11.49 -18.49 -0.77
N PRO A 45 -11.35 -19.74 -0.28
CA PRO A 45 -11.26 -20.01 1.16
C PRO A 45 -10.10 -19.28 1.85
N THR A 46 -8.93 -19.22 1.19
CA THR A 46 -7.77 -18.46 1.71
C THR A 46 -8.13 -16.98 1.86
N LEU A 47 -8.70 -16.35 0.82
CA LEU A 47 -9.06 -14.93 0.88
C LEU A 47 -10.13 -14.66 1.95
N LEU A 48 -11.13 -15.53 2.05
CA LEU A 48 -12.17 -15.43 3.07
C LEU A 48 -11.58 -15.52 4.48
N LEU A 49 -10.64 -16.43 4.72
CA LEU A 49 -9.94 -16.55 6.00
C LEU A 49 -9.24 -15.22 6.38
N HIS A 50 -8.46 -14.63 5.46
CA HIS A 50 -7.77 -13.36 5.72
C HIS A 50 -8.75 -12.20 5.90
N LEU A 51 -9.86 -12.17 5.17
CA LEU A 51 -10.91 -11.16 5.35
C LEU A 51 -11.61 -11.29 6.71
N LEU A 52 -11.97 -12.52 7.11
CA LEU A 52 -12.60 -12.81 8.41
C LEU A 52 -11.68 -12.44 9.58
N LEU A 53 -10.36 -12.62 9.46
CA LEU A 53 -9.41 -12.12 10.47
C LEU A 53 -9.54 -10.60 10.66
N SER A 54 -9.60 -9.83 9.58
CA SER A 54 -9.74 -8.38 9.68
C SER A 54 -11.13 -7.91 10.11
N LEU A 55 -12.19 -8.62 9.72
CA LEU A 55 -13.56 -8.33 10.18
C LEU A 55 -13.73 -8.66 11.66
N SER A 56 -13.21 -9.78 12.14
CA SER A 56 -13.28 -10.16 13.56
C SER A 56 -12.57 -9.16 14.46
N ALA A 57 -11.60 -8.38 13.97
CA ALA A 57 -10.99 -7.29 14.73
C ALA A 57 -11.99 -6.19 15.12
N PHE A 58 -13.18 -6.16 14.50
CA PHE A 58 -14.20 -5.15 14.82
C PHE A 58 -14.89 -5.37 16.16
N GLN A 59 -14.85 -6.58 16.72
CA GLN A 59 -15.42 -6.90 18.02
C GLN A 59 -14.69 -6.19 19.19
N PHE A 60 -13.42 -5.82 19.00
CA PHE A 60 -12.62 -5.20 20.06
C PHE A 60 -13.02 -3.74 20.29
N LYS A 61 -13.23 -3.39 21.56
CA LYS A 61 -13.39 -1.99 21.97
C LYS A 61 -12.03 -1.29 21.90
N ILE A 62 -12.00 -0.13 21.23
CA ILE A 62 -10.80 0.71 21.09
C ILE A 62 -11.11 2.16 21.48
N PRO A 63 -10.11 2.93 21.93
CA PRO A 63 -10.28 4.36 22.18
C PRO A 63 -10.74 5.10 20.92
N ILE A 64 -11.67 6.04 21.08
CA ILE A 64 -12.21 6.85 19.97
C ILE A 64 -11.14 7.82 19.45
N LYS A 65 -10.36 8.42 20.36
CA LYS A 65 -9.36 9.44 20.04
C LYS A 65 -7.99 8.81 19.79
N ARG A 66 -7.33 9.22 18.72
CA ARG A 66 -5.92 8.92 18.45
C ARG A 66 -5.03 9.62 19.49
N ILE A 67 -4.08 8.89 20.06
CA ILE A 67 -3.02 9.48 20.88
C ILE A 67 -1.99 10.15 19.97
N VAL A 68 -1.58 11.38 20.32
CA VAL A 68 -0.69 12.22 19.51
C VAL A 68 0.66 11.52 19.25
N SER A 69 1.23 10.96 20.32
CA SER A 69 2.53 10.28 20.30
C SER A 69 2.55 8.90 19.63
N GLY A 70 1.40 8.36 19.20
CA GLY A 70 1.26 6.90 19.13
C GLY A 70 0.86 6.32 17.77
N SER A 71 1.48 5.17 17.52
CA SER A 71 1.15 4.15 16.52
C SER A 71 0.12 3.12 17.06
N ARG A 72 -0.71 3.52 18.03
CA ARG A 72 -1.75 2.67 18.60
C ARG A 72 -2.97 2.66 17.66
N ILE A 73 -3.59 1.50 17.45
CA ILE A 73 -4.83 1.36 16.65
C ILE A 73 -5.92 2.36 17.08
N TRP A 74 -6.55 3.02 16.11
CA TRP A 74 -7.71 3.91 16.26
C TRP A 74 -8.81 3.58 15.22
N PRO A 75 -10.03 4.14 15.35
CA PRO A 75 -11.18 3.73 14.51
C PRO A 75 -10.95 3.91 13.02
N GLU A 76 -10.43 5.07 12.59
CA GLU A 76 -10.16 5.33 11.18
C GLU A 76 -9.10 4.39 10.61
N TYR A 77 -8.02 4.12 11.36
CA TYR A 77 -7.02 3.14 10.94
C TYR A 77 -7.61 1.75 10.73
N ARG A 78 -8.53 1.30 11.59
CA ARG A 78 -9.21 0.00 11.43
C ARG A 78 -10.00 -0.08 10.12
N PHE A 79 -10.72 0.97 9.77
CA PHE A 79 -11.44 1.01 8.50
C PHE A 79 -10.46 1.02 7.32
N HIS A 80 -9.43 1.88 7.37
CA HIS A 80 -8.42 1.96 6.30
C HIS A 80 -7.66 0.65 6.12
N SER A 81 -7.29 -0.04 7.21
CA SER A 81 -6.60 -1.33 7.11
C SER A 81 -7.50 -2.41 6.47
N LEU A 82 -8.79 -2.46 6.84
CA LEU A 82 -9.76 -3.36 6.20
C LEU A 82 -9.92 -3.05 4.71
N ILE A 83 -10.02 -1.77 4.34
CA ILE A 83 -10.20 -1.33 2.94
C ILE A 83 -8.95 -1.68 2.11
N PHE A 84 -7.76 -1.38 2.62
CA PHE A 84 -6.52 -1.67 1.91
C PHE A 84 -6.26 -3.18 1.79
N LEU A 85 -6.62 -3.96 2.82
CA LEU A 85 -6.58 -5.42 2.73
C LEU A 85 -7.56 -5.90 1.66
N SER A 86 -8.80 -5.44 1.70
CA SER A 86 -9.85 -5.82 0.75
C SER A 86 -9.45 -5.49 -0.68
N ARG A 87 -8.78 -4.36 -0.91
CA ARG A 87 -8.20 -4.01 -2.22
C ARG A 87 -7.20 -5.05 -2.71
N ALA A 88 -6.26 -5.47 -1.85
CA ALA A 88 -5.27 -6.48 -2.21
C ALA A 88 -5.93 -7.85 -2.48
N LEU A 89 -6.85 -8.28 -1.62
CA LEU A 89 -7.59 -9.53 -1.79
C LEU A 89 -8.50 -9.49 -3.03
N ALA A 90 -9.08 -8.36 -3.38
CA ALA A 90 -9.90 -8.20 -4.59
C ALA A 90 -9.07 -8.39 -5.87
N VAL A 91 -7.81 -7.93 -5.89
CA VAL A 91 -6.91 -8.21 -7.02
C VAL A 91 -6.56 -9.70 -7.08
N VAL A 92 -6.28 -10.34 -5.93
CA VAL A 92 -6.05 -11.80 -5.89
C VAL A 92 -7.27 -12.58 -6.38
N LEU A 93 -8.48 -12.14 -6.02
CA LEU A 93 -9.72 -12.75 -6.49
C LEU A 93 -9.93 -12.56 -8.00
N LEU A 94 -9.63 -11.37 -8.53
CA LEU A 94 -9.68 -11.08 -9.97
C LEU A 94 -8.69 -11.97 -10.73
N LEU A 95 -7.45 -12.08 -10.26
CA LEU A 95 -6.41 -12.94 -10.82
C LEU A 95 -6.88 -14.40 -10.89
N TRP A 96 -7.43 -14.89 -9.78
CA TRP A 96 -7.98 -16.24 -9.70
C TRP A 96 -9.13 -16.47 -10.67
N TYR A 97 -10.06 -15.51 -10.75
CA TYR A 97 -11.18 -15.58 -11.66
C TYR A 97 -10.73 -15.60 -13.13
N GLU A 98 -9.78 -14.75 -13.51
CA GLU A 98 -9.21 -14.73 -14.85
C GLU A 98 -8.49 -16.05 -15.17
N GLN A 99 -7.68 -16.58 -14.24
CA GLN A 99 -6.93 -17.82 -14.42
C GLN A 99 -7.86 -19.04 -14.56
N VAL A 100 -8.82 -19.23 -13.65
CA VAL A 100 -9.71 -20.41 -13.66
C VAL A 100 -10.59 -20.45 -14.91
N ASN A 101 -10.98 -19.28 -15.43
CA ASN A 101 -11.81 -19.18 -16.63
C ASN A 101 -11.00 -18.95 -17.91
N SER A 102 -9.66 -19.00 -17.85
CA SER A 102 -8.77 -18.75 -18.99
C SER A 102 -9.08 -17.43 -19.72
N LEU A 103 -9.43 -16.38 -18.98
CA LEU A 103 -9.78 -15.08 -19.52
C LEU A 103 -8.53 -14.22 -19.72
N PRO A 104 -8.51 -13.37 -20.77
CA PRO A 104 -7.44 -12.39 -20.92
C PRO A 104 -7.50 -11.34 -19.78
N PRO A 105 -6.35 -10.78 -19.38
CA PRO A 105 -6.28 -9.70 -18.40
C PRO A 105 -7.18 -8.51 -18.74
N ASN A 106 -8.10 -8.14 -17.84
CA ASN A 106 -8.89 -6.92 -17.96
C ASN A 106 -8.48 -5.90 -16.88
N TYR A 107 -7.62 -4.96 -17.27
CA TYR A 107 -7.06 -3.95 -16.37
C TYR A 107 -8.07 -2.87 -15.94
N VAL A 108 -9.25 -2.77 -16.58
CA VAL A 108 -10.30 -1.85 -16.11
C VAL A 108 -10.78 -2.26 -14.73
N TRP A 109 -10.83 -3.57 -14.42
CA TRP A 109 -11.15 -4.03 -13.08
C TRP A 109 -10.11 -3.60 -12.03
N ASN A 110 -8.82 -3.57 -12.39
CA ASN A 110 -7.76 -3.03 -11.53
C ASN A 110 -8.00 -1.55 -11.19
N LEU A 111 -8.39 -0.74 -12.19
CA LEU A 111 -8.78 0.66 -11.97
C LEU A 111 -10.00 0.76 -11.04
N LEU A 112 -11.07 -0.01 -11.30
CA LEU A 112 -12.27 0.01 -10.48
C LEU A 112 -11.97 -0.37 -9.03
N ILE A 113 -11.14 -1.39 -8.79
CA ILE A 113 -10.68 -1.78 -7.44
C ILE A 113 -9.95 -0.61 -6.75
N VAL A 114 -9.08 0.10 -7.46
CA VAL A 114 -8.37 1.28 -6.91
C VAL A 114 -9.34 2.42 -6.57
N LEU A 115 -10.27 2.75 -7.47
CA LEU A 115 -11.21 3.84 -7.27
C LEU A 115 -12.20 3.54 -6.13
N LEU A 116 -12.73 2.31 -6.07
CA LEU A 116 -13.62 1.86 -5.00
C LEU A 116 -12.90 1.87 -3.65
N ALA A 117 -11.65 1.40 -3.57
CA ALA A 117 -10.87 1.47 -2.33
C ALA A 117 -10.60 2.92 -1.89
N ASN A 118 -10.35 3.84 -2.84
CA ASN A 118 -10.19 5.26 -2.54
C ASN A 118 -11.49 5.91 -2.03
N ALA A 119 -12.65 5.55 -2.63
CA ALA A 119 -13.97 6.01 -2.22
C ALA A 119 -14.34 5.48 -0.83
N ALA A 120 -14.15 4.18 -0.59
CA ALA A 120 -14.33 3.59 0.72
C ALA A 120 -13.42 4.25 1.78
N GLY A 121 -12.18 4.59 1.41
CA GLY A 121 -11.25 5.30 2.29
C GLY A 121 -11.74 6.69 2.69
N ASP A 122 -12.31 7.46 1.74
CA ASP A 122 -12.91 8.77 2.04
C ASP A 122 -14.16 8.62 2.89
N LEU A 123 -15.02 7.63 2.61
CA LEU A 123 -16.20 7.34 3.39
C LEU A 123 -15.83 6.94 4.83
N ALA A 124 -14.78 6.15 5.01
CA ALA A 124 -14.25 5.79 6.31
C ALA A 124 -13.75 7.02 7.08
N SER A 125 -12.97 7.89 6.43
CA SER A 125 -12.50 9.14 7.04
C SER A 125 -13.64 10.09 7.38
N TRP A 126 -14.70 10.14 6.56
CA TRP A 126 -15.90 10.92 6.85
C TRP A 126 -16.68 10.33 8.04
N SER A 127 -16.82 9.01 8.12
CA SER A 127 -17.60 8.31 9.16
C SER A 127 -17.07 8.51 10.58
N VAL A 128 -15.78 8.82 10.75
CA VAL A 128 -15.17 9.10 12.06
C VAL A 128 -15.34 10.55 12.52
N GLY A 129 -15.84 11.43 11.64
CA GLY A 129 -16.17 12.82 11.95
C GLY A 129 -15.03 13.61 12.59
N LYS A 130 -15.30 14.25 13.74
CA LYS A 130 -14.36 15.12 14.45
C LYS A 130 -13.09 14.44 14.97
N TYR A 131 -13.03 13.11 14.95
CA TYR A 131 -11.86 12.33 15.36
C TYR A 131 -10.99 11.87 14.19
N HIS A 132 -11.23 12.43 13.00
CA HIS A 132 -10.41 12.23 11.82
C HIS A 132 -8.94 12.60 12.11
N SER A 133 -8.02 11.73 11.68
CA SER A 133 -6.60 12.01 11.69
C SER A 133 -6.03 11.72 10.31
N LYS A 134 -5.16 12.60 9.83
CA LYS A 134 -4.45 12.45 8.56
C LYS A 134 -3.33 11.41 8.72
N SER A 135 -3.68 10.15 8.98
CA SER A 135 -2.82 8.94 8.95
C SER A 135 -1.32 9.20 9.15
N ILE A 136 -0.48 8.95 8.14
CA ILE A 136 0.98 9.16 8.14
C ILE A 136 1.39 10.64 8.29
N ARG A 137 0.55 11.60 7.84
CA ARG A 137 0.89 13.03 7.87
C ARG A 137 1.00 13.52 9.32
N ASP A 138 0.11 13.04 10.17
CA ASP A 138 0.04 13.38 11.60
C ASP A 138 0.94 12.48 12.47
N LEU A 139 1.68 11.52 11.89
CA LEU A 139 2.62 10.68 12.64
C LEU A 139 3.83 11.51 13.10
N GLU A 140 4.26 11.41 14.35
CA GLU A 140 5.43 12.14 14.87
C GLU A 140 6.74 11.42 14.53
N VAL A 141 7.18 11.52 13.26
CA VAL A 141 8.44 10.94 12.77
C VAL A 141 9.18 11.92 11.86
N PRO A 142 10.51 11.77 11.68
CA PRO A 142 11.29 12.55 10.74
C PRO A 142 10.62 12.63 9.35
N PRO A 143 10.67 13.79 8.67
CA PRO A 143 10.03 13.98 7.37
C PRO A 143 10.43 12.95 6.30
N ALA A 144 11.66 12.46 6.33
CA ALA A 144 12.14 11.41 5.43
C ALA A 144 11.35 10.09 5.60
N ILE A 145 11.02 9.72 6.84
CA ILE A 145 10.23 8.51 7.15
C ILE A 145 8.78 8.72 6.72
N LYS A 146 8.18 9.89 6.98
CA LYS A 146 6.82 10.21 6.47
C LYS A 146 6.74 10.11 4.96
N PHE A 147 7.77 10.62 4.27
CA PHE A 147 7.87 10.55 2.83
C PHE A 147 7.97 9.10 2.36
N PHE A 148 8.88 8.31 2.94
CA PHE A 148 9.01 6.89 2.62
C PHE A 148 7.69 6.12 2.79
N PHE A 149 6.99 6.30 3.91
CA PHE A 149 5.69 5.66 4.11
C PHE A 149 4.64 6.10 3.09
N SER A 150 4.64 7.39 2.72
CA SER A 150 3.74 7.90 1.69
C SER A 150 4.07 7.29 0.32
N LEU A 151 5.35 7.25 -0.07
CA LEU A 151 5.83 6.63 -1.30
C LEU A 151 5.39 5.17 -1.39
N MET A 152 5.48 4.41 -0.30
CA MET A 152 5.06 3.01 -0.27
C MET A 152 3.55 2.83 -0.45
N GLN A 153 2.72 3.76 0.05
CA GLN A 153 1.27 3.75 -0.23
C GLN A 153 0.96 4.03 -1.70
N PHE A 154 1.70 4.96 -2.32
CA PHE A 154 1.61 5.22 -3.75
C PHE A 154 2.01 3.98 -4.54
N LYS A 155 3.14 3.38 -4.20
CA LYS A 155 3.64 2.15 -4.82
C LYS A 155 2.58 1.06 -4.76
N ALA A 156 2.08 0.70 -3.58
CA ALA A 156 1.01 -0.30 -3.45
C ALA A 156 -0.21 -0.03 -4.35
N THR A 157 -0.59 1.23 -4.52
CA THR A 157 -1.72 1.61 -5.40
C THR A 157 -1.36 1.49 -6.87
N THR A 158 -0.17 1.92 -7.28
CA THR A 158 0.35 1.75 -8.64
C THR A 158 0.52 0.27 -8.99
N LEU A 159 0.98 -0.57 -8.05
CA LEU A 159 1.07 -2.04 -8.22
C LEU A 159 -0.33 -2.63 -8.49
N THR A 160 -1.32 -2.21 -7.70
CA THR A 160 -2.72 -2.63 -7.86
C THR A 160 -3.24 -2.23 -9.24
N LEU A 161 -2.92 -1.01 -9.69
CA LEU A 161 -3.36 -0.47 -10.98
C LEU A 161 -2.66 -1.16 -12.16
N TYR A 162 -1.35 -1.43 -12.03
CA TYR A 162 -0.58 -2.16 -13.03
C TYR A 162 -1.03 -3.61 -13.13
N GLY A 163 -1.45 -4.24 -12.04
CA GLY A 163 -2.10 -5.55 -12.09
C GLY A 163 -1.20 -6.61 -12.72
N ILE A 164 0.00 -6.78 -12.20
CA ILE A 164 0.86 -7.92 -12.58
C ILE A 164 0.03 -9.20 -12.42
N ARG A 165 0.13 -10.15 -13.36
CA ARG A 165 -0.61 -11.41 -13.28
C ARG A 165 0.13 -12.45 -12.43
N ARG A 166 0.41 -12.05 -11.19
CA ARG A 166 1.14 -12.79 -10.16
C ARG A 166 0.49 -12.57 -8.81
N TYR A 167 0.27 -13.62 -8.04
CA TYR A 167 -0.38 -13.57 -6.73
C TYR A 167 0.54 -13.03 -5.64
N GLY A 168 1.84 -13.39 -5.72
CA GLY A 168 2.87 -13.09 -4.74
C GLY A 168 2.80 -11.69 -4.17
N THR A 169 2.95 -10.69 -5.03
CA THR A 169 2.96 -9.27 -4.68
C THR A 169 1.72 -8.81 -3.90
N PHE A 170 0.52 -9.17 -4.36
CA PHE A 170 -0.73 -8.71 -3.73
C PHE A 170 -1.00 -9.43 -2.41
N PHE A 171 -0.68 -10.73 -2.33
CA PHE A 171 -0.81 -11.46 -1.09
C PHE A 171 0.19 -10.98 -0.02
N HIS A 172 1.38 -10.53 -0.43
CA HIS A 172 2.33 -9.86 0.45
C HIS A 172 1.87 -8.47 0.92
N LEU A 173 1.19 -7.70 0.06
CA LEU A 173 0.53 -6.46 0.50
C LEU A 173 -0.50 -6.75 1.61
N ALA A 174 -1.29 -7.82 1.48
CA ALA A 174 -2.19 -8.26 2.53
C ALA A 174 -1.44 -8.61 3.83
N LEU A 175 -0.31 -9.33 3.74
CA LEU A 175 0.54 -9.67 4.89
C LEU A 175 1.03 -8.40 5.61
N THR A 176 1.58 -7.45 4.86
CA THR A 176 2.06 -6.18 5.42
C THR A 176 0.97 -5.47 6.21
N ILE A 177 -0.26 -5.42 5.69
CA ILE A 177 -1.39 -4.75 6.34
C ILE A 177 -1.78 -5.46 7.64
N GLN A 178 -1.90 -6.79 7.61
CA GLN A 178 -2.28 -7.59 8.78
C GLN A 178 -1.20 -7.55 9.87
N VAL A 179 0.07 -7.70 9.51
CA VAL A 179 1.20 -7.60 10.45
C VAL A 179 1.32 -6.20 11.03
N THR A 180 1.04 -5.15 10.25
CA THR A 180 1.03 -3.77 10.80
C THR A 180 -0.06 -3.61 11.86
N ALA A 181 -1.27 -4.14 11.63
CA ALA A 181 -2.32 -4.14 12.64
C ALA A 181 -1.92 -4.94 13.91
N PHE A 182 -1.24 -6.07 13.74
CA PHE A 182 -0.70 -6.82 14.87
C PHE A 182 0.36 -6.02 15.66
N ILE A 183 1.31 -5.37 14.99
CA ILE A 183 2.32 -4.49 15.60
C ILE A 183 1.65 -3.38 16.41
N MET A 184 0.64 -2.70 15.85
CA MET A 184 -0.08 -1.65 16.56
C MET A 184 -0.86 -2.20 17.78
N THR A 185 -1.24 -3.48 17.77
CA THR A 185 -1.82 -4.18 18.93
C THR A 185 -0.77 -4.44 20.01
N LEU A 186 0.47 -4.80 19.64
CA LEU A 186 1.59 -4.94 20.59
C LEU A 186 1.90 -3.60 21.27
N VAL A 187 1.90 -2.50 20.51
CA VAL A 187 2.04 -1.14 21.06
C VAL A 187 0.91 -0.82 22.04
N ARG A 188 -0.35 -1.17 21.70
CA ARG A 188 -1.49 -1.00 22.61
C ARG A 188 -1.30 -1.76 23.93
N LYS A 189 -0.72 -2.96 23.88
CA LYS A 189 -0.45 -3.81 25.05
C LYS A 189 0.86 -3.46 25.76
N HIS A 190 1.54 -2.38 25.37
CA HIS A 190 2.83 -1.97 25.95
C HIS A 190 3.94 -3.04 25.78
N LEU A 191 3.80 -3.94 24.81
CA LEU A 191 4.79 -4.97 24.48
C LEU A 191 5.82 -4.48 23.44
N LEU A 192 5.53 -3.36 22.78
CA LEU A 192 6.42 -2.74 21.81
C LEU A 192 6.37 -1.21 21.97
N SER A 193 7.52 -0.56 21.92
CA SER A 193 7.61 0.91 21.96
C SER A 193 7.11 1.55 20.66
N HIS A 194 6.78 2.84 20.70
CA HIS A 194 6.41 3.59 19.49
C HIS A 194 7.51 3.54 18.43
N GLN A 195 8.75 3.85 18.80
CA GLN A 195 9.90 3.78 17.90
C GLN A 195 10.09 2.37 17.34
N GLY A 196 9.97 1.34 18.19
CA GLY A 196 10.05 -0.06 17.76
C GLY A 196 9.01 -0.39 16.69
N SER A 197 7.79 0.13 16.82
CA SER A 197 6.75 -0.07 15.79
C SER A 197 7.01 0.65 14.48
N VAL A 198 7.61 1.86 14.52
CA VAL A 198 7.99 2.62 13.31
C VAL A 198 9.10 1.88 12.56
N VAL A 199 10.10 1.37 13.28
CA VAL A 199 11.19 0.57 12.70
C VAL A 199 10.64 -0.73 12.11
N ALA A 200 9.82 -1.46 12.88
CA ALA A 200 9.22 -2.71 12.41
C ALA A 200 8.35 -2.50 11.15
N TYR A 201 7.55 -1.44 11.11
CA TYR A 201 6.76 -1.09 9.93
C TYR A 201 7.64 -0.71 8.74
N SER A 202 8.73 0.05 8.94
CA SER A 202 9.68 0.39 7.88
C SER A 202 10.32 -0.87 7.27
N LEU A 203 10.76 -1.80 8.11
CA LEU A 203 11.32 -3.08 7.67
C LEU A 203 10.28 -3.91 6.90
N LEU A 204 9.04 -3.95 7.37
CA LEU A 204 7.95 -4.66 6.72
C LEU A 204 7.62 -4.08 5.34
N LEU A 205 7.72 -2.75 5.17
CA LEU A 205 7.57 -2.11 3.86
C LEU A 205 8.73 -2.47 2.92
N VAL A 206 9.97 -2.44 3.39
CA VAL A 206 11.13 -2.88 2.60
C VAL A 206 11.01 -4.35 2.20
N TRP A 207 10.58 -5.20 3.13
CA TRP A 207 10.32 -6.62 2.89
C TRP A 207 9.30 -6.83 1.76
N ASN A 208 8.26 -6.00 1.67
CA ASN A 208 7.27 -6.05 0.60
C ASN A 208 7.85 -5.75 -0.79
N ILE A 209 8.95 -4.99 -0.87
CA ILE A 209 9.60 -4.68 -2.15
C ILE A 209 10.19 -5.93 -2.80
N VAL A 210 10.69 -6.88 -2.02
CA VAL A 210 11.34 -8.11 -2.51
C VAL A 210 10.45 -8.95 -3.42
N PRO A 211 9.25 -9.43 -2.99
CA PRO A 211 8.36 -10.18 -3.87
C PRO A 211 7.86 -9.34 -5.05
N GLY A 212 7.71 -8.02 -4.87
CA GLY A 212 7.39 -7.11 -5.96
C GLY A 212 8.45 -7.12 -7.06
N ILE A 213 9.72 -6.92 -6.69
CA ILE A 213 10.84 -6.98 -7.65
C ILE A 213 10.84 -8.35 -8.33
N TYR A 214 10.76 -9.44 -7.55
CA TYR A 214 10.72 -10.79 -8.11
C TYR A 214 9.61 -10.95 -9.17
N ASP A 215 8.35 -10.68 -8.82
CA ASP A 215 7.22 -10.85 -9.74
C ASP A 215 7.32 -9.94 -10.97
N TYR A 216 7.83 -8.71 -10.81
CA TYR A 216 8.07 -7.82 -11.93
C TYR A 216 9.14 -8.36 -12.88
N THR A 217 10.25 -8.86 -12.34
CA THR A 217 11.32 -9.42 -13.17
C THR A 217 10.87 -10.65 -13.95
N GLN A 218 9.95 -11.44 -13.41
CA GLN A 218 9.31 -12.54 -14.16
C GLN A 218 8.44 -12.03 -15.33
N CYS A 219 7.95 -10.79 -15.25
CA CYS A 219 7.16 -10.14 -16.31
C CYS A 219 7.99 -9.22 -17.22
N GLY A 220 9.31 -9.23 -17.07
CA GLY A 220 10.24 -8.37 -17.84
C GLY A 220 10.61 -7.07 -17.13
N TRP A 221 11.86 -6.63 -17.33
CA TRP A 221 12.41 -5.46 -16.63
C TRP A 221 11.75 -4.12 -17.04
N LYS A 222 11.19 -4.04 -18.25
CA LYS A 222 10.41 -2.88 -18.71
C LYS A 222 9.17 -2.65 -17.84
N THR A 223 8.42 -3.73 -17.59
CA THR A 223 7.24 -3.76 -16.73
C THR A 223 7.53 -3.16 -15.35
N PHE A 224 8.64 -3.57 -14.72
CA PHE A 224 9.11 -3.01 -13.44
C PHE A 224 9.27 -1.49 -13.52
N LEU A 225 10.07 -1.07 -14.50
CA LEU A 225 10.48 0.31 -14.60
C LEU A 225 9.32 1.23 -15.00
N THR A 226 8.45 0.80 -15.91
CA THR A 226 7.20 1.50 -16.26
C THR A 226 6.33 1.71 -15.02
N ALA A 227 6.13 0.66 -14.21
CA ALA A 227 5.35 0.78 -12.98
C ALA A 227 5.99 1.74 -11.95
N GLU A 228 7.31 1.68 -11.78
CA GLU A 228 8.04 2.60 -10.89
C GLU A 228 7.96 4.06 -11.39
N SER A 229 8.20 4.32 -12.68
CA SER A 229 8.10 5.65 -13.27
C SER A 229 6.70 6.25 -13.11
N LEU A 230 5.66 5.45 -13.33
CA LEU A 230 4.27 5.88 -13.12
C LEU A 230 3.96 6.14 -11.65
N CYS A 231 4.52 5.35 -10.73
CA CYS A 231 4.40 5.59 -9.29
C CYS A 231 5.03 6.95 -8.93
N GLN A 232 6.23 7.22 -9.43
CA GLN A 232 6.91 8.49 -9.19
C GLN A 232 6.12 9.67 -9.76
N LEU A 233 5.56 9.54 -10.97
CA LEU A 233 4.68 10.55 -11.55
C LEU A 233 3.45 10.81 -10.66
N ALA A 234 2.80 9.77 -10.14
CA ALA A 234 1.67 9.90 -9.22
C ALA A 234 2.06 10.64 -7.93
N VAL A 235 3.24 10.32 -7.37
CA VAL A 235 3.80 10.99 -6.19
C VAL A 235 4.06 12.46 -6.48
N MET A 236 4.68 12.80 -7.62
CA MET A 236 4.94 14.18 -8.03
C MET A 236 3.64 14.97 -8.18
N LEU A 237 2.63 14.39 -8.84
CA LEU A 237 1.33 15.04 -9.04
C LEU A 237 0.62 15.33 -7.72
N ARG A 238 0.70 14.41 -6.74
CA ARG A 238 0.02 14.56 -5.44
C ARG A 238 0.80 15.38 -4.41
N LEU A 239 2.08 15.09 -4.24
CA LEU A 239 2.91 15.64 -3.15
C LEU A 239 3.65 16.93 -3.53
N ARG A 240 3.35 17.51 -4.71
CA ARG A 240 3.95 18.78 -5.14
C ARG A 240 3.83 19.86 -4.05
N PRO A 241 4.87 20.70 -3.87
CA PRO A 241 4.73 21.93 -3.10
C PRO A 241 3.54 22.73 -3.63
N ALA A 242 2.85 23.48 -2.77
CA ALA A 242 1.80 24.39 -3.22
C ALA A 242 2.42 25.36 -4.24
N ILE A 243 2.13 25.13 -5.52
CA ILE A 243 2.60 25.99 -6.59
C ILE A 243 1.90 27.33 -6.40
N LYS A 244 2.67 28.37 -6.08
CA LYS A 244 2.14 29.73 -5.88
C LYS A 244 1.53 30.31 -7.16
N ASN A 245 1.87 29.77 -8.33
CA ASN A 245 1.28 30.17 -9.61
C ASN A 245 -0.17 29.66 -9.72
N PRO A 246 -1.18 30.55 -9.78
CA PRO A 246 -2.59 30.19 -9.80
C PRO A 246 -3.04 29.47 -11.09
N VAL A 247 -2.35 29.70 -12.21
CA VAL A 247 -2.65 29.01 -13.48
C VAL A 247 -2.18 27.56 -13.39
N LEU A 248 -0.98 27.33 -12.89
CA LEU A 248 -0.44 25.98 -12.79
C LEU A 248 -1.08 25.17 -11.65
N SER A 249 -1.58 25.84 -10.59
CA SER A 249 -2.31 25.20 -9.51
C SER A 249 -3.72 24.72 -9.93
N THR A 250 -4.35 25.41 -10.89
CA THR A 250 -5.66 25.05 -11.46
C THR A 250 -5.56 24.01 -12.57
N MET A 251 -4.50 24.02 -13.38
CA MET A 251 -4.33 23.08 -14.49
C MET A 251 -4.03 21.63 -14.05
N LEU A 252 -3.31 21.43 -12.95
CA LEU A 252 -2.88 20.09 -12.55
C LEU A 252 -3.87 19.45 -11.57
N PRO A 253 -4.36 18.22 -11.82
CA PRO A 253 -5.34 17.57 -10.96
C PRO A 253 -4.77 17.37 -9.55
N THR A 254 -5.45 17.90 -8.54
CA THR A 254 -5.19 17.60 -7.12
C THR A 254 -6.07 16.45 -6.64
N ASN A 255 -7.19 16.21 -7.33
CA ASN A 255 -8.14 15.15 -7.03
C ASN A 255 -7.49 13.77 -7.27
N LYS A 256 -7.45 12.93 -6.23
CA LYS A 256 -6.80 11.61 -6.27
C LYS A 256 -7.43 10.67 -7.31
N TYR A 257 -8.74 10.77 -7.56
CA TYR A 257 -9.44 9.97 -8.56
C TYR A 257 -8.96 10.32 -9.97
N VAL A 258 -8.86 11.62 -10.27
CA VAL A 258 -8.34 12.10 -11.56
C VAL A 258 -6.88 11.67 -11.76
N ILE A 259 -6.04 11.80 -10.72
CA ILE A 259 -4.64 11.33 -10.78
C ILE A 259 -4.59 9.85 -11.16
N TRP A 260 -5.33 8.98 -10.49
CA TRP A 260 -5.29 7.53 -10.79
C TRP A 260 -5.87 7.20 -12.18
N CYS A 261 -6.90 7.89 -12.65
CA CYS A 261 -7.39 7.73 -14.03
C CYS A 261 -6.36 8.17 -15.08
N VAL A 262 -5.65 9.28 -14.85
CA VAL A 262 -4.57 9.74 -15.74
C VAL A 262 -3.42 8.74 -15.77
N ILE A 263 -2.96 8.27 -14.59
CA ILE A 263 -1.91 7.25 -14.49
C ILE A 263 -2.33 5.96 -15.20
N PHE A 264 -3.58 5.52 -15.03
CA PHE A 264 -4.12 4.36 -15.73
C PHE A 264 -4.12 4.54 -17.25
N THR A 265 -4.52 5.70 -17.74
CA THR A 265 -4.57 5.99 -19.17
C THR A 265 -3.17 5.92 -19.79
N ILE A 266 -2.18 6.57 -19.15
CA ILE A 266 -0.77 6.51 -19.60
C ILE A 266 -0.28 5.06 -19.55
N MET A 267 -0.59 4.32 -18.49
CA MET A 267 -0.21 2.92 -18.33
C MET A 267 -0.76 2.04 -19.46
N MET A 268 -2.04 2.21 -19.83
CA MET A 268 -2.65 1.46 -20.93
C MET A 268 -2.05 1.82 -22.29
N TRP A 269 -1.56 3.05 -22.45
CA TRP A 269 -0.85 3.48 -23.66
C TRP A 269 0.57 2.90 -23.76
N VAL A 270 1.30 2.81 -22.64
CA VAL A 270 2.68 2.27 -22.63
C VAL A 270 2.72 0.74 -22.67
N ARG A 271 1.76 0.05 -22.04
CA ARG A 271 1.77 -1.41 -21.86
C ARG A 271 2.00 -2.24 -23.14
N PRO A 272 1.43 -1.92 -24.32
CA PRO A 272 1.71 -2.67 -25.54
C PRO A 272 3.21 -2.78 -25.86
N SER A 273 3.99 -1.74 -25.55
CA SER A 273 5.45 -1.70 -25.77
C SER A 273 6.27 -2.51 -24.75
N ASP A 274 5.66 -2.95 -23.66
CA ASP A 274 6.29 -3.80 -22.65
C ASP A 274 6.44 -5.26 -23.16
N LYS A 275 5.66 -5.66 -24.18
CA LYS A 275 5.69 -7.03 -24.74
C LYS A 275 6.89 -7.30 -25.66
N ASP A 276 7.50 -6.26 -26.21
CA ASP A 276 8.64 -6.43 -27.10
C ASP A 276 9.92 -6.60 -26.28
N GLU A 277 10.62 -7.72 -26.44
CA GLU A 277 11.96 -7.93 -25.86
C GLU A 277 12.98 -7.02 -26.55
N LEU A 278 13.08 -5.75 -26.10
CA LEU A 278 14.18 -4.90 -26.55
C LEU A 278 15.50 -5.35 -25.89
N PRO A 279 16.64 -5.23 -26.58
CA PRO A 279 17.95 -5.52 -26.02
C PRO A 279 18.17 -4.75 -24.72
N ILE A 280 18.57 -5.50 -23.68
CA ILE A 280 18.71 -5.06 -22.29
C ILE A 280 19.60 -3.81 -22.12
N GLY A 281 20.45 -3.43 -23.08
CA GLY A 281 21.51 -2.43 -22.90
C GLY A 281 21.09 -0.95 -22.89
N TRP A 282 20.08 -0.53 -23.66
CA TRP A 282 19.81 0.90 -23.86
C TRP A 282 18.65 1.45 -23.03
N THR A 283 17.57 0.68 -22.85
CA THR A 283 16.36 1.14 -22.14
C THR A 283 16.48 1.05 -20.62
N THR A 284 17.20 0.06 -20.10
CA THR A 284 17.51 -0.06 -18.66
C THR A 284 18.30 1.13 -18.16
N SER A 285 19.34 1.54 -18.89
CA SER A 285 20.25 2.64 -18.53
C SER A 285 19.51 3.96 -18.33
N HIS A 286 18.72 4.39 -19.32
CA HIS A 286 17.98 5.66 -19.25
C HIS A 286 16.88 5.67 -18.20
N LEU A 287 16.22 4.53 -17.98
CA LEU A 287 15.07 4.44 -17.10
C LEU A 287 15.51 4.22 -15.64
N VAL A 288 16.62 3.52 -15.40
CA VAL A 288 17.36 3.52 -14.12
C VAL A 288 17.87 4.91 -13.80
N LEU A 289 18.49 5.61 -14.76
CA LEU A 289 18.91 7.01 -14.60
C LEU A 289 17.72 7.91 -14.27
N SER A 290 16.56 7.73 -14.90
CA SER A 290 15.35 8.51 -14.59
C SER A 290 14.82 8.22 -13.19
N THR A 291 14.85 6.95 -12.76
CA THR A 291 14.39 6.54 -11.42
C THR A 291 15.32 7.09 -10.35
N VAL A 292 16.63 7.00 -10.56
CA VAL A 292 17.66 7.57 -9.69
C VAL A 292 17.57 9.09 -9.68
N ALA A 293 17.42 9.75 -10.84
CA ALA A 293 17.28 11.20 -10.93
C ALA A 293 16.03 11.69 -10.19
N VAL A 294 14.91 10.97 -10.29
CA VAL A 294 13.70 11.32 -9.53
C VAL A 294 13.94 11.11 -8.03
N HIS A 295 14.57 10.02 -7.60
CA HIS A 295 14.91 9.81 -6.18
C HIS A 295 15.86 10.89 -5.65
N VAL A 296 16.90 11.25 -6.40
CA VAL A 296 17.87 12.29 -6.06
C VAL A 296 17.21 13.66 -5.99
N ALA A 297 16.41 14.02 -7.01
CA ALA A 297 15.63 15.25 -7.00
C ALA A 297 14.71 15.31 -5.77
N PHE A 298 14.05 14.20 -5.43
CA PHE A 298 13.17 14.15 -4.26
C PHE A 298 13.93 14.26 -2.93
N VAL A 299 15.11 13.66 -2.81
CA VAL A 299 15.98 13.82 -1.62
C VAL A 299 16.45 15.27 -1.50
N ILE A 300 16.82 15.91 -2.61
CA ILE A 300 17.25 17.32 -2.64
C ILE A 300 16.08 18.26 -2.26
N PHE A 301 14.91 18.09 -2.87
CA PHE A 301 13.72 18.90 -2.55
C PHE A 301 13.19 18.62 -1.14
N GLY A 302 13.27 17.37 -0.69
CA GLY A 302 12.96 16.98 0.69
C GLY A 302 13.87 17.65 1.70
N ARG A 303 15.19 17.67 1.44
CA ARG A 303 16.17 18.39 2.27
C ARG A 303 15.92 19.90 2.28
N HIS A 304 15.61 20.50 1.14
CA HIS A 304 15.31 21.93 1.08
C HIS A 304 14.10 22.30 1.95
N LYS A 305 13.02 21.51 1.94
CA LYS A 305 11.85 21.73 2.81
C LYS A 305 12.15 21.48 4.30
N ILE A 306 13.04 20.55 4.61
CA ILE A 306 13.50 20.30 5.99
C ILE A 306 14.35 21.47 6.50
N MET A 307 15.24 22.01 5.67
CA MET A 307 16.13 23.10 6.07
C MET A 307 15.43 24.46 6.14
N HIS A 308 14.36 24.68 5.37
CA HIS A 308 13.73 26.02 5.25
C HIS A 308 12.26 26.09 5.68
N GLY A 309 11.63 24.99 6.16
CA GLY A 309 10.16 24.88 6.17
C GLY A 309 9.45 24.51 7.48
N TYR A 310 10.13 24.43 8.63
CA TYR A 310 9.47 24.09 9.91
C TYR A 310 9.84 24.98 11.10
N GLY A 311 10.55 26.09 10.87
CA GLY A 311 11.11 26.93 11.95
C GLY A 311 10.19 27.99 12.56
N GLU A 312 9.00 28.29 12.02
CA GLU A 312 8.28 29.53 12.42
C GLU A 312 6.82 29.35 12.87
N GLY A 313 6.34 28.12 13.06
CA GLY A 313 4.96 27.88 13.47
C GLY A 313 4.83 27.48 14.94
N THR A 314 4.41 28.44 15.78
CA THR A 314 3.80 28.26 17.12
C THR A 314 4.73 27.94 18.30
N SER A 315 5.51 28.94 18.73
CA SER A 315 5.83 29.16 20.15
C SER A 315 5.04 30.35 20.69
N GLY A 316 3.70 30.28 20.59
CA GLY A 316 2.80 31.33 21.06
C GLY A 316 1.67 30.75 21.88
N HIS A 317 1.67 31.11 23.17
CA HIS A 317 0.62 30.94 24.17
C HIS A 317 0.41 29.54 24.79
N HIS A 318 1.14 29.32 25.87
CA HIS A 318 0.55 28.84 27.13
C HIS A 318 1.16 29.64 28.29
N GLU A 319 0.55 30.78 28.57
CA GLU A 319 0.24 31.17 29.95
C GLU A 319 -1.09 30.50 30.34
#